data_AF-A0A2B7Z8Z8-F1
#
_entry.id   AF-A0A2B7Z8Z8-F1
#
_cell.length_a   1.000
_cell.length_b   1.000
_cell.length_c   1.000
_cell.angle_alpha   90.00
_cell.angle_beta   90.00
_cell.angle_gamma   90.00
#
_symmetry.space_group_name_H-M   'P 1'
#
loop_
_entity.id
_entity.type
_entity.pdbx_description
1 polymer ?
#
loop_
_entity_poly.entity_id
_entity_poly.type
_entity_poly.pdbx_seq_one_letter_code
_entity_poly.pdbx_strand_id
1 'polypeptide(L)'
;MATCAGNAEAPNENDVREILHNLKSDPDGITHFGDDGVLRSYSSSGTVIDHARLTNEHLMLAARWLPSDKQNLMKKKWAGVDGFQAPSEQIESPPSHLRPLLLEKPEAYNDLRQMARQVSRPRELQERSDHCSSVLCETDRACVLANCHRCVVYDNLLFTQCI
;
A
#
# COMPACT_ATOMS: atom_id res chain seq x y z
N MET A 1 -26.40 1.79 35.75
CA MET A 1 -25.65 1.14 34.65
C MET A 1 -25.19 2.25 33.73
N ALA A 2 -23.89 2.59 33.76
CA ALA A 2 -23.33 3.68 32.98
C ALA A 2 -22.79 3.12 31.65
N THR A 3 -23.37 3.55 30.54
CA THR A 3 -22.86 3.32 29.18
C THR A 3 -21.77 4.35 28.90
N CYS A 4 -20.52 3.90 28.82
CA CYS A 4 -19.44 4.69 28.22
C CYS A 4 -19.56 4.56 26.69
N ALA A 5 -20.32 5.45 26.06
CA ALA A 5 -20.17 5.70 24.64
C ALA A 5 -18.87 6.48 24.46
N GLY A 6 -17.78 5.78 24.19
CA GLY A 6 -16.59 6.43 23.66
C GLY A 6 -16.95 7.01 22.30
N ASN A 7 -16.83 8.33 22.14
CA ASN A 7 -16.80 8.93 20.81
C ASN A 7 -15.57 8.37 20.10
N ALA A 8 -15.73 7.32 19.30
CA ALA A 8 -14.72 6.91 18.36
C ALA A 8 -14.62 8.03 17.31
N GLU A 9 -13.50 8.72 17.29
CA GLU A 9 -13.20 9.72 16.27
C GLU A 9 -13.09 9.02 14.91
N ALA A 10 -13.60 9.64 13.85
CA ALA A 10 -13.53 9.05 12.52
C ALA A 10 -12.05 8.91 12.09
N PRO A 11 -11.67 7.82 11.43
CA PRO A 11 -10.29 7.61 11.03
C PRO A 11 -9.83 8.67 10.04
N ASN A 12 -8.53 8.95 10.07
CA ASN A 12 -7.84 9.91 9.22
C ASN A 12 -6.57 9.31 8.61
N GLU A 13 -5.89 10.05 7.73
CA GLU A 13 -4.72 9.53 7.00
C GLU A 13 -3.52 9.21 7.91
N ASN A 14 -3.37 9.90 9.04
CA ASN A 14 -2.30 9.61 10.00
C ASN A 14 -2.52 8.25 10.67
N ASP A 15 -3.76 7.85 10.91
CA ASP A 15 -4.08 6.55 11.49
C ASP A 15 -3.62 5.42 10.56
N VAL A 16 -3.83 5.58 9.25
CA VAL A 16 -3.34 4.61 8.25
C VAL A 16 -1.81 4.57 8.21
N ARG A 17 -1.14 5.74 8.31
CA ARG A 17 0.33 5.82 8.38
C ARG A 17 0.88 5.19 9.65
N GLU A 18 0.21 5.36 10.78
CA GLU A 18 0.58 4.75 12.06
C GLU A 18 0.47 3.22 11.99
N ILE A 19 -0.64 2.70 11.44
CA ILE A 19 -0.80 1.25 11.20
C ILE A 19 0.35 0.71 10.34
N LEU A 20 0.66 1.40 9.24
CA LEU A 20 1.78 1.05 8.35
C LEU A 20 3.14 1.04 9.08
N HIS A 21 3.40 2.06 9.88
CA HIS A 21 4.65 2.20 10.63
C HIS A 21 4.80 1.10 11.69
N ASN A 22 3.69 0.66 12.29
CA ASN A 22 3.70 -0.35 13.35
C ASN A 22 3.85 -1.79 12.82
N LEU A 23 3.69 -2.03 11.52
CA LEU A 23 3.99 -3.34 10.93
C LEU A 23 5.49 -3.61 10.91
N LYS A 24 5.89 -4.82 11.29
CA LYS A 24 7.23 -5.33 11.04
C LYS A 24 7.54 -5.22 9.54
N SER A 25 8.80 -4.93 9.22
CA SER A 25 9.32 -4.86 7.84
C SER A 25 10.50 -5.78 7.66
N ASP A 26 10.71 -6.16 6.41
CA ASP A 26 11.98 -6.65 5.89
C ASP A 26 12.56 -5.53 5.00
N PRO A 27 13.82 -5.11 5.17
CA PRO A 27 14.44 -4.11 4.29
C PRO A 27 14.37 -4.45 2.80
N ASP A 28 14.37 -5.73 2.45
CA ASP A 28 14.26 -6.21 1.08
C ASP A 28 12.83 -6.67 0.73
N GLY A 29 11.87 -6.35 1.59
CA GLY A 29 10.45 -6.63 1.44
C GLY A 29 9.62 -5.42 1.00
N ILE A 30 8.30 -5.59 1.02
CA ILE A 30 7.31 -4.58 0.62
C ILE A 30 6.10 -4.63 1.55
N THR A 31 5.28 -3.57 1.52
CA THR A 31 3.97 -3.56 2.17
C THR A 31 2.85 -3.46 1.13
N HIS A 32 1.78 -4.22 1.29
CA HIS A 32 0.73 -4.41 0.29
C HIS A 32 -0.67 -4.21 0.86
N PHE A 33 -1.46 -3.35 0.21
CA PHE A 33 -2.89 -3.22 0.46
C PHE A 33 -3.66 -4.25 -0.38
N GLY A 34 -4.20 -5.31 0.24
CA GLY A 34 -4.98 -6.33 -0.46
C GLY A 34 -6.43 -5.93 -0.75
N ASP A 35 -7.02 -6.51 -1.80
CA ASP A 35 -8.44 -6.36 -2.16
C ASP A 35 -9.41 -6.96 -1.12
N ASP A 36 -8.89 -7.71 -0.16
CA ASP A 36 -9.62 -8.22 0.99
C ASP A 36 -9.57 -7.29 2.21
N GLY A 37 -8.99 -6.09 2.07
CA GLY A 37 -8.88 -5.10 3.15
C GLY A 37 -7.81 -5.41 4.18
N VAL A 38 -6.91 -6.35 3.89
CA VAL A 38 -5.79 -6.69 4.77
C VAL A 38 -4.50 -6.06 4.23
N LEU A 39 -3.88 -5.24 5.06
CA LEU A 39 -2.54 -4.72 4.85
C LEU A 39 -1.53 -5.79 5.25
N ARG A 40 -0.65 -6.19 4.33
CA ARG A 40 0.35 -7.25 4.56
C ARG A 40 1.76 -6.72 4.36
N SER A 41 2.64 -7.04 5.29
CA SER A 41 4.08 -6.88 5.13
C SER A 41 4.67 -8.18 4.62
N TYR A 42 5.39 -8.13 3.50
CA TYR A 42 6.04 -9.28 2.88
C TYR A 42 7.55 -9.21 3.06
N SER A 43 8.18 -10.35 3.32
CA SER A 43 9.64 -10.51 3.25
C SER A 43 10.14 -10.49 1.81
N SER A 44 11.46 -10.44 1.65
CA SER A 44 12.15 -10.64 0.37
C SER A 44 11.84 -11.97 -0.33
N SER A 45 11.44 -13.01 0.42
CA SER A 45 11.01 -14.31 -0.13
C SER A 45 9.53 -14.34 -0.54
N GLY A 46 8.79 -13.24 -0.38
CA GLY A 46 7.37 -13.16 -0.69
C GLY A 46 6.46 -13.85 0.32
N THR A 47 6.95 -14.04 1.56
CA THR A 47 6.18 -14.58 2.69
C THR A 47 5.60 -13.44 3.52
N VAL A 48 4.36 -13.55 3.99
CA VAL A 48 3.77 -12.57 4.91
C VAL A 48 4.49 -12.67 6.26
N ILE A 49 5.01 -11.56 6.77
CA ILE A 49 5.72 -11.47 8.06
C ILE A 49 4.98 -10.66 9.11
N ASP A 50 4.01 -9.84 8.68
CA ASP A 50 3.11 -9.09 9.55
C ASP A 50 1.88 -8.63 8.78
N HIS A 51 0.81 -8.26 9.50
CA HIS A 51 -0.43 -7.81 8.88
C HIS A 51 -1.27 -6.90 9.78
N ALA A 52 -2.14 -6.11 9.16
CA ALA A 52 -3.20 -5.36 9.84
C ALA A 52 -4.50 -5.44 9.04
N ARG A 53 -5.63 -5.58 9.75
CA ARG A 53 -6.96 -5.50 9.14
C ARG A 53 -7.37 -4.03 9.04
N LEU A 54 -7.81 -3.60 7.87
CA LEU A 54 -8.24 -2.24 7.60
C LEU A 54 -9.75 -2.19 7.42
N THR A 55 -10.39 -1.15 7.97
CA THR A 55 -11.78 -0.84 7.67
C THR A 55 -11.88 -0.26 6.26
N ASN A 56 -13.12 -0.16 5.75
CA ASN A 56 -13.36 0.51 4.48
C ASN A 56 -12.84 1.95 4.46
N GLU A 57 -13.02 2.67 5.56
CA GLU A 57 -12.61 4.06 5.70
C GLU A 57 -11.09 4.21 5.61
N HIS A 58 -10.32 3.32 6.25
CA HIS A 58 -8.86 3.27 6.10
C HIS A 58 -8.44 3.06 4.64
N LEU A 59 -9.11 2.17 3.90
CA LEU A 59 -8.83 1.95 2.47
C LEU A 59 -9.14 3.18 1.62
N MET A 60 -10.26 3.86 1.91
CA MET A 60 -10.64 5.09 1.20
C MET A 60 -9.66 6.25 1.46
N LEU A 61 -9.04 6.28 2.64
CA LEU A 61 -7.98 7.21 2.99
C LEU A 61 -6.66 6.84 2.28
N ALA A 62 -6.25 5.57 2.33
CA ALA A 62 -5.05 5.08 1.64
C ALA A 62 -5.10 5.34 0.13
N ALA A 63 -6.26 5.20 -0.50
CA ALA A 63 -6.44 5.49 -1.92
C ALA A 63 -6.14 6.95 -2.31
N ARG A 64 -6.20 7.91 -1.37
CA ARG A 64 -5.89 9.33 -1.63
C ARG A 64 -4.40 9.58 -1.85
N TRP A 65 -3.54 8.64 -1.49
CA TRP A 65 -2.11 8.73 -1.73
C TRP A 65 -1.72 8.44 -3.18
N LEU A 66 -2.68 7.97 -3.99
CA LEU A 66 -2.48 7.64 -5.39
C LEU A 66 -2.86 8.83 -6.29
N PRO A 67 -2.25 8.92 -7.49
CA PRO A 67 -2.71 9.83 -8.55
C PRO A 67 -4.19 9.62 -8.89
N SER A 68 -4.88 10.66 -9.37
CA SER A 68 -6.35 10.68 -9.48
C SER A 68 -6.97 9.51 -10.28
N ASP A 69 -6.31 9.05 -11.35
CA ASP A 69 -6.74 7.89 -12.14
C ASP A 69 -6.74 6.60 -11.32
N LYS A 70 -5.66 6.36 -10.59
CA LYS A 70 -5.45 5.18 -9.74
C LYS A 70 -6.26 5.26 -8.45
N GLN A 71 -6.37 6.44 -7.86
CA GLN A 71 -7.22 6.70 -6.70
C GLN A 71 -8.67 6.29 -7.00
N ASN A 72 -9.24 6.74 -8.13
CA ASN A 72 -10.63 6.42 -8.48
C ASN A 72 -10.82 4.92 -8.73
N LEU A 73 -9.84 4.27 -9.37
CA LEU A 73 -9.83 2.82 -9.56
C LEU A 73 -9.84 2.08 -8.21
N MET A 74 -8.95 2.44 -7.29
CA MET A 74 -8.85 1.79 -5.98
C MET A 74 -10.09 2.06 -5.13
N LYS A 75 -10.61 3.29 -5.11
CA LYS A 75 -11.86 3.62 -4.40
C LYS A 75 -13.03 2.77 -4.89
N LYS A 76 -13.12 2.50 -6.20
CA LYS A 76 -14.14 1.63 -6.76
C LYS A 76 -13.93 0.16 -6.37
N LYS A 77 -12.70 -0.34 -6.45
CA LYS A 77 -12.38 -1.73 -6.08
C LYS A 77 -12.64 -2.01 -4.60
N TRP A 78 -12.21 -1.09 -3.74
CA TRP A 78 -12.33 -1.24 -2.29
C TRP A 78 -13.68 -0.76 -1.74
N ALA A 79 -14.65 -0.38 -2.56
CA ALA A 79 -15.96 0.04 -2.06
C ALA A 79 -16.64 -1.10 -1.30
N GLY A 80 -16.94 -0.88 -0.02
CA GLY A 80 -17.55 -1.89 0.86
C GLY A 80 -16.62 -3.01 1.34
N VAL A 81 -15.33 -2.99 0.98
CA VAL A 81 -14.34 -3.95 1.49
C VAL A 81 -14.03 -3.64 2.95
N ASP A 82 -13.99 -4.69 3.79
CA ASP A 82 -13.63 -4.63 5.20
C ASP A 82 -12.71 -5.80 5.57
N GLY A 83 -11.47 -5.48 5.97
CA GLY A 83 -10.46 -6.45 6.37
C GLY A 83 -10.82 -7.26 7.60
N PHE A 84 -11.81 -6.84 8.39
CA PHE A 84 -12.33 -7.62 9.51
C PHE A 84 -13.23 -8.79 9.07
N GLN A 85 -13.66 -8.80 7.80
CA GLN A 85 -14.42 -9.90 7.20
C GLN A 85 -13.54 -10.94 6.50
N ALA A 86 -12.24 -10.67 6.36
CA ALA A 86 -11.27 -11.62 5.78
C ALA A 86 -11.17 -12.90 6.64
N PRO A 87 -11.28 -14.11 6.03
CA PRO A 87 -10.97 -15.38 6.69
C PRO A 87 -9.60 -15.39 7.35
N SER A 88 -9.46 -16.04 8.50
CA SER A 88 -8.20 -16.03 9.24
C SER A 88 -7.06 -16.70 8.46
N GLU A 89 -7.36 -17.74 7.69
CA GLU A 89 -6.38 -18.51 6.93
C GLU A 89 -5.73 -17.70 5.80
N GLN A 90 -6.48 -16.78 5.17
CA GLN A 90 -5.97 -16.00 4.04
C GLN A 90 -5.09 -14.82 4.47
N ILE A 91 -5.06 -14.47 5.76
CA ILE A 91 -4.34 -13.30 6.24
C ILE A 91 -2.83 -13.51 6.11
N GLU A 92 -2.34 -14.63 6.60
CA GLU A 92 -0.93 -14.99 6.55
C GLU A 92 -0.57 -15.80 5.29
N SER A 93 -1.56 -16.46 4.68
CA SER A 93 -1.40 -17.25 3.46
C SER A 93 -2.43 -16.85 2.39
N PRO A 94 -2.31 -15.64 1.81
CA PRO A 94 -3.26 -15.16 0.82
C PRO A 94 -3.20 -16.02 -0.45
N PRO A 95 -4.36 -16.37 -1.04
CA PRO A 95 -4.41 -16.99 -2.37
C PRO A 95 -3.78 -16.07 -3.42
N SER A 96 -3.33 -16.64 -4.55
CA SER A 96 -2.61 -15.92 -5.61
C SER A 96 -3.27 -14.61 -6.04
N HIS A 97 -4.58 -14.60 -6.24
CA HIS A 97 -5.32 -13.41 -6.66
C HIS A 97 -5.31 -12.24 -5.65
N LEU A 98 -4.94 -12.49 -4.38
CA LEU A 98 -4.77 -11.48 -3.34
C LEU A 98 -3.29 -11.13 -3.09
N ARG A 99 -2.36 -11.70 -3.87
CA ARG A 99 -0.94 -11.39 -3.78
C ARG A 99 -0.59 -10.22 -4.71
N PRO A 100 0.40 -9.40 -4.35
CA PRO A 100 0.81 -8.29 -5.21
C PRO A 100 1.43 -8.83 -6.50
N LEU A 101 1.06 -8.24 -7.64
CA LEU A 101 1.59 -8.65 -8.95
C LEU A 101 3.10 -8.59 -9.04
N LEU A 102 3.74 -7.67 -8.29
CA LEU A 102 5.20 -7.57 -8.23
C LEU A 102 5.86 -8.90 -7.84
N LEU A 103 5.24 -9.67 -6.94
CA LEU A 103 5.76 -10.97 -6.51
C LEU A 103 5.39 -12.09 -7.47
N GLU A 104 4.27 -12.00 -8.19
CA GLU A 104 3.84 -13.04 -9.13
C GLU A 104 4.48 -12.92 -10.51
N LYS A 105 4.77 -11.68 -10.96
CA LYS A 105 5.24 -11.35 -12.31
C LYS A 105 6.30 -10.24 -12.26
N PRO A 106 7.50 -10.50 -11.71
CA PRO A 106 8.55 -9.49 -11.57
C PRO A 106 9.00 -8.90 -12.92
N GLU A 107 8.93 -9.67 -14.00
CA GLU A 107 9.30 -9.26 -15.36
C GLU A 107 8.44 -8.10 -15.88
N ALA A 108 7.11 -8.19 -15.70
CA ALA A 108 6.17 -7.16 -16.17
C ALA A 108 6.41 -5.81 -15.48
N TYR A 109 6.89 -5.84 -14.23
CA TYR A 109 7.21 -4.65 -13.48
C TYR A 109 8.50 -3.96 -13.98
N ASN A 110 9.51 -4.75 -14.34
CA ASN A 110 10.76 -4.24 -14.92
C ASN A 110 10.52 -3.46 -16.21
N ASP A 111 9.61 -3.95 -17.06
CA ASP A 111 9.26 -3.29 -18.32
C ASP A 111 8.58 -1.93 -18.09
N LEU A 112 7.62 -1.85 -17.17
CA LEU A 112 7.00 -0.56 -16.80
C LEU A 112 8.03 0.45 -16.29
N ARG A 113 8.98 0.00 -15.49
CA ARG A 113 10.04 0.87 -14.95
C ARG A 113 10.94 1.42 -16.05
N GLN A 114 11.29 0.60 -17.04
CA GLN A 114 12.07 1.06 -18.19
C GLN A 114 11.30 2.13 -18.97
N MET A 115 9.99 1.93 -19.17
CA MET A 115 9.14 2.92 -19.84
C MET A 115 9.05 4.23 -19.04
N ALA A 116 8.84 4.16 -17.72
CA ALA A 116 8.74 5.35 -16.87
C ALA A 116 10.02 6.20 -16.89
N ARG A 117 11.20 5.56 -16.89
CA ARG A 117 12.50 6.24 -17.00
C ARG A 117 12.66 7.02 -18.31
N GLN A 118 12.12 6.50 -19.42
CA GLN A 118 12.21 7.14 -20.74
C GLN A 118 11.31 8.38 -20.90
N VAL A 119 10.26 8.53 -20.07
CA VAL A 119 9.27 9.62 -20.17
C VAL A 119 9.66 10.88 -19.36
N SER A 120 10.75 10.82 -18.58
CA SER A 120 11.20 11.90 -17.69
C SER A 120 11.63 13.18 -18.46
N ARG A 121 10.69 14.07 -18.78
CA ARG A 121 10.93 15.48 -19.16
C ARG A 121 11.16 16.35 -17.91
N PRO A 122 11.83 17.52 -18.03
CA PRO A 122 12.11 18.39 -16.88
C PRO A 122 10.80 18.93 -16.27
N ARG A 123 10.64 18.79 -14.95
CA ARG A 123 9.46 19.21 -14.18
C ARG A 123 9.24 20.72 -14.24
N GLU A 124 8.15 21.14 -14.86
CA GLU A 124 7.47 22.40 -14.51
C GLU A 124 6.76 22.21 -13.17
N LEU A 125 7.12 23.06 -12.21
CA LEU A 125 6.40 23.43 -10.97
C LEU A 125 5.35 22.43 -10.46
N GLN A 126 5.80 21.33 -9.87
CA GLN A 126 4.91 20.46 -9.10
C GLN A 126 4.84 20.99 -7.67
N GLU A 127 3.64 21.42 -7.27
CA GLU A 127 3.25 21.84 -5.92
C GLU A 127 3.84 20.89 -4.88
N ARG A 128 4.09 21.40 -3.66
CA ARG A 128 4.74 20.78 -2.47
C ARG A 128 4.30 19.34 -2.16
N SER A 129 4.57 18.41 -3.06
CA SER A 129 4.23 17.00 -3.01
C SER A 129 5.23 16.36 -2.07
N ASP A 130 4.73 15.53 -1.15
CA ASP A 130 5.55 14.56 -0.42
C ASP A 130 6.43 13.85 -1.43
N HIS A 131 7.73 14.15 -1.46
CA HIS A 131 8.68 13.64 -2.45
C HIS A 131 8.57 12.12 -2.62
N CYS A 132 8.31 11.42 -1.51
CA CYS A 132 8.15 9.97 -1.44
C CYS A 132 7.08 9.42 -2.39
N SER A 133 5.93 10.09 -2.51
CA SER A 133 4.84 9.68 -3.42
C SER A 133 5.27 9.67 -4.89
N SER A 134 6.35 10.37 -5.24
CA SER A 134 6.92 10.40 -6.59
C SER A 134 8.08 9.43 -6.81
N VAL A 135 8.50 8.71 -5.77
CA VAL A 135 9.60 7.73 -5.83
C VAL A 135 9.01 6.34 -6.03
N LEU A 136 9.28 5.74 -7.19
CA LEU A 136 8.97 4.33 -7.46
C LEU A 136 9.95 3.42 -6.71
N CYS A 137 9.46 2.31 -6.18
CA CYS A 137 10.25 1.41 -5.35
C CYS A 137 10.02 -0.07 -5.69
N GLU A 138 10.88 -0.92 -5.15
CA GLU A 138 10.78 -2.39 -5.21
C GLU A 138 10.96 -3.01 -3.83
N THR A 139 11.61 -2.29 -2.91
CA THR A 139 11.86 -2.70 -1.54
C THR A 139 11.80 -1.52 -0.59
N ASP A 140 11.56 -1.78 0.70
CA ASP A 140 11.63 -0.77 1.75
C ASP A 140 13.01 -0.07 1.78
N ARG A 141 14.11 -0.80 1.54
CA ARG A 141 15.48 -0.25 1.45
C ARG A 141 15.60 0.84 0.38
N ALA A 142 14.95 0.67 -0.77
CA ALA A 142 14.97 1.68 -1.83
C ALA A 142 14.34 3.01 -1.35
N CYS A 143 13.27 2.92 -0.56
CA CYS A 143 12.62 4.09 0.03
C CYS A 143 13.47 4.73 1.12
N VAL A 144 14.09 3.93 1.99
CA VAL A 144 15.01 4.44 3.02
C VAL A 144 16.18 5.21 2.39
N LEU A 145 16.76 4.71 1.30
CA LEU A 145 17.81 5.42 0.56
C LEU A 145 17.34 6.73 -0.09
N ALA A 146 16.04 6.84 -0.39
CA ALA A 146 15.40 8.06 -0.88
C ALA A 146 14.88 8.99 0.24
N ASN A 147 15.23 8.71 1.50
CA ASN A 147 14.77 9.42 2.70
C ASN A 147 13.23 9.35 2.89
N CYS A 148 12.68 8.18 2.59
CA CYS A 148 11.29 7.77 2.81
C CYS A 148 11.27 6.49 3.68
N HIS A 149 10.10 5.90 3.95
CA HIS A 149 9.98 4.80 4.92
C HIS A 149 9.73 3.44 4.28
N ARG A 150 8.62 3.30 3.56
CA ARG A 150 8.11 1.99 3.12
C ARG A 150 7.83 2.00 1.63
N CYS A 151 8.10 0.88 0.99
CA CYS A 151 7.63 0.61 -0.35
C CYS A 151 6.23 0.02 -0.29
N VAL A 152 5.24 0.77 -0.75
CA VAL A 152 3.84 0.36 -0.74
C VAL A 152 3.35 0.01 -2.14
N VAL A 153 2.59 -1.08 -2.20
CA VAL A 153 1.94 -1.58 -3.42
C VAL A 153 0.44 -1.80 -3.15
N TYR A 154 -0.38 -1.68 -4.19
CA TYR A 154 -1.83 -1.60 -4.06
C TYR A 154 -2.49 -2.69 -4.90
N ASP A 155 -3.16 -3.64 -4.26
CA ASP A 155 -3.84 -4.75 -4.92
C ASP A 155 -2.95 -5.40 -6.01
N ASN A 156 -3.47 -5.57 -7.24
CA ASN A 156 -2.79 -6.00 -8.43
C ASN A 156 -2.45 -4.82 -9.34
N LEU A 157 -2.44 -3.60 -8.80
CA LEU A 157 -2.04 -2.44 -9.57
C LEU A 157 -0.52 -2.51 -9.82
N LEU A 158 -0.13 -2.38 -11.09
CA LEU A 158 1.28 -2.31 -11.48
C LEU A 158 1.82 -0.90 -11.19
N PHE A 159 1.79 -0.52 -9.93
CA PHE A 159 2.19 0.77 -9.41
C PHE A 159 2.68 0.61 -7.96
N THR A 160 3.82 1.21 -7.68
CA THR A 160 4.41 1.26 -6.34
C THR A 160 4.82 2.69 -6.05
N GLN A 161 4.94 3.01 -4.77
CA GLN A 161 5.54 4.27 -4.37
C GLN A 161 6.15 4.14 -2.99
N CYS A 162 7.09 5.03 -2.70
CA CYS A 162 7.50 5.28 -1.33
C CYS A 162 6.45 6.12 -0.59
N ILE A 163 6.39 5.93 0.72
CA ILE A 163 5.64 6.79 1.65
C ILE A 163 6.50 7.29 2.80
#